data_AF-A0A6G1SYV7-F1
#
_entry.id   AF-A0A6G1SYV7-F1
#
_cell.length_a   1.000
_cell.length_b   1.000
_cell.length_c   1.000
_cell.angle_alpha   90.00
_cell.angle_beta   90.00
_cell.angle_gamma   90.00
#
_symmetry.space_group_name_H-M   'P 1'
#
loop_
_entity.id
_entity.type
_entity.pdbx_description
1 polymer ?
#
loop_
_entity_poly.entity_id
_entity_poly.type
_entity_poly.pdbx_seq_one_letter_code
_entity_poly.pdbx_strand_id
1 'polypeptide(L)'
;MDIDSAVAAIEEQDGVMRGPLKAPANLAADAAGSIHDDKTAQKLGFRGGTVAGSVHMQQFPPVLVRAFGPEWFETGTHLHVFP
;
A
#
# COMPACT_ATOMS: atom_id res chain seq x y z
N MET A 1 -4.16 -5.03 -11.50
CA MET A 1 -4.48 -6.24 -10.73
C MET A 1 -5.64 -5.86 -9.85
N ASP A 2 -6.78 -6.52 -10.02
CA ASP A 2 -7.91 -6.40 -9.09
C ASP A 2 -7.53 -6.96 -7.70
N ILE A 3 -8.39 -6.68 -6.71
CA ILE A 3 -8.16 -7.08 -5.33
C ILE A 3 -8.18 -8.60 -5.17
N ASP A 4 -9.02 -9.31 -5.92
CA ASP A 4 -9.19 -10.77 -5.81
C ASP A 4 -7.93 -11.50 -6.26
N SER A 5 -7.37 -11.09 -7.40
CA SER A 5 -6.11 -11.60 -7.91
C SER A 5 -4.97 -11.31 -6.93
N ALA A 6 -4.97 -10.13 -6.30
CA ALA A 6 -3.94 -9.75 -5.35
C ALA A 6 -4.04 -10.55 -4.03
N VAL A 7 -5.26 -10.86 -3.58
CA VAL A 7 -5.53 -11.73 -2.42
C VAL A 7 -5.12 -13.17 -2.72
N ALA A 8 -5.38 -13.66 -3.94
CA ALA A 8 -4.96 -14.99 -4.38
C ALA A 8 -3.44 -15.16 -4.40
N ALA A 9 -2.69 -14.06 -4.55
CA ALA A 9 -1.23 -14.04 -4.51
C ALA A 9 -0.63 -13.94 -3.10
N ILE A 10 -1.46 -13.90 -2.03
CA ILE A 10 -0.97 -13.92 -0.65
C ILE A 10 -0.61 -15.35 -0.26
N GLU A 11 0.63 -15.52 0.19
CA GLU A 11 1.17 -16.76 0.74
C GLU A 11 1.20 -16.67 2.27
N GLU A 12 0.85 -17.78 2.92
CA GLU A 12 1.01 -17.95 4.36
C GLU A 12 2.09 -19.00 4.63
N GLN A 13 3.12 -18.60 5.38
CA GLN A 13 4.20 -19.49 5.80
C GLN A 13 4.58 -19.17 7.24
N ASP A 14 4.63 -20.19 8.10
CA ASP A 14 5.04 -20.08 9.50
C ASP A 14 4.29 -18.99 10.28
N GLY A 15 2.99 -18.83 10.00
CA GLY A 15 2.13 -17.81 10.62
C GLY A 15 2.33 -16.38 10.07
N VAL A 16 3.07 -16.22 8.97
CA VAL A 16 3.29 -14.94 8.30
C VAL A 16 2.57 -14.92 6.95
N MET A 17 1.67 -13.96 6.76
CA MET A 17 1.07 -13.65 5.47
C MET A 17 1.91 -12.61 4.71
N ARG A 18 2.25 -12.90 3.46
CA ARG A 18 3.02 -12.00 2.59
C ARG A 18 2.54 -12.07 1.15
N GLY A 19 2.61 -10.93 0.47
CA GLY A 19 2.33 -10.84 -0.96
C GLY A 19 3.60 -10.76 -1.79
N PRO A 20 3.46 -10.68 -3.13
CA PRO A 20 4.59 -10.50 -4.03
C PRO A 20 5.31 -9.18 -3.75
N LEU A 21 6.61 -9.16 -4.00
CA LEU A 21 7.43 -7.95 -3.91
C LEU A 21 6.86 -6.87 -4.84
N LYS A 22 6.61 -5.68 -4.30
CA LYS A 22 6.18 -4.50 -5.06
C LYS A 22 7.21 -3.38 -4.91
N ALA A 23 7.53 -2.72 -6.02
CA ALA A 23 8.33 -1.50 -6.05
C ALA A 23 7.39 -0.29 -6.28
N PRO A 24 7.07 0.49 -5.24
CA PRO A 24 6.26 1.71 -5.37
C PRO A 24 6.90 2.70 -6.34
N ALA A 25 6.12 3.18 -7.30
CA ALA A 25 6.56 4.17 -8.27
C ALA A 25 5.96 5.54 -7.95
N ASN A 26 6.68 6.61 -8.28
CA ASN A 26 6.17 7.96 -8.13
C ASN A 26 5.19 8.29 -9.26
N LEU A 27 3.90 8.10 -9.00
CA LEU A 27 2.82 8.38 -9.96
C LEU A 27 2.50 9.88 -10.11
N ALA A 28 3.06 10.72 -9.24
CA ALA A 28 2.81 12.16 -9.18
C ALA A 28 4.07 12.98 -9.48
N ALA A 29 5.03 12.40 -10.23
CA ALA A 29 6.30 13.05 -10.58
C ALA A 29 6.09 14.36 -11.37
N ASP A 30 5.05 14.41 -12.21
CA ASP A 30 4.74 15.58 -13.05
C ASP A 30 3.80 16.59 -12.36
N ALA A 31 3.43 16.36 -11.09
CA ALA A 31 2.55 17.25 -10.34
C ALA A 31 3.31 18.47 -9.81
N ALA A 32 3.56 19.44 -10.69
CA ALA A 32 4.33 20.64 -10.37
C ALA A 32 3.82 21.39 -9.14
N GLY A 33 4.73 21.70 -8.21
CA GLY A 33 4.44 22.35 -6.92
C GLY A 33 4.19 21.37 -5.78
N SER A 34 4.15 20.06 -6.04
CA SER A 34 3.98 19.01 -5.05
C SER A 34 5.32 18.50 -4.53
N ILE A 35 5.37 17.95 -3.31
CA ILE A 35 6.56 17.22 -2.81
C ILE A 35 6.89 15.96 -3.65
N HIS A 36 6.00 15.57 -4.56
CA HIS A 36 6.20 14.48 -5.49
C HIS A 36 6.94 14.90 -6.77
N ASP A 37 7.07 16.19 -7.08
CA ASP A 37 7.90 16.67 -8.19
C ASP A 37 9.34 16.96 -7.73
N ASP A 38 10.31 16.71 -8.60
CA ASP A 38 11.73 16.85 -8.27
C ASP A 38 12.11 18.28 -7.86
N LYS A 39 11.59 19.29 -8.56
CA LYS A 39 11.98 20.70 -8.36
C LYS A 39 11.53 21.19 -6.98
N THR A 40 10.32 20.85 -6.57
CA THR A 40 9.79 21.20 -5.25
C THR A 40 10.46 20.38 -4.17
N ALA A 41 10.64 19.08 -4.36
CA ALA A 41 11.28 18.21 -3.38
C ALA A 41 12.73 18.63 -3.09
N GLN A 42 13.50 18.98 -4.12
CA GLN A 42 14.89 19.44 -3.97
C GLN A 42 14.98 20.76 -3.20
N LYS A 43 14.04 21.70 -3.40
CA LYS A 43 13.97 22.94 -2.59
C LYS A 43 13.74 22.66 -1.11
N LEU A 44 13.09 21.54 -0.79
CA LEU A 44 12.83 21.09 0.58
C LEU A 44 13.97 20.21 1.14
N GLY A 45 15.05 20.00 0.39
CA GLY A 45 16.21 19.22 0.82
C GLY A 45 16.16 17.72 0.53
N PHE A 46 15.17 17.26 -0.25
CA PHE A 46 15.13 15.86 -0.70
C PHE A 46 16.00 15.65 -1.95
N ARG A 47 16.41 14.41 -2.20
CA ARG A 47 17.18 14.04 -3.40
C ARG A 47 16.37 14.18 -4.70
N GLY A 48 15.04 14.04 -4.61
CA GLY A 48 14.10 14.10 -5.72
C GLY A 48 12.67 13.91 -5.21
N GLY A 49 11.72 13.90 -6.14
CA GLY A 49 10.29 13.75 -5.90
C GLY A 49 10.00 12.51 -5.07
N THR A 50 9.25 12.69 -3.99
CA THR A 50 8.91 11.61 -3.07
C THR A 50 7.79 10.73 -3.64
N VAL A 51 7.83 9.43 -3.37
CA VAL A 51 6.69 8.55 -3.65
C VAL A 51 5.61 8.81 -2.60
N ALA A 52 4.36 9.00 -3.03
CA ALA A 52 3.26 9.26 -2.11
C ALA A 52 3.06 8.09 -1.13
N GLY A 53 2.82 8.41 0.15
CA GLY A 53 2.57 7.41 1.19
C GLY A 53 1.43 6.46 0.83
N SER A 54 0.39 6.96 0.15
CA SER A 54 -0.73 6.15 -0.35
C SER A 54 -0.29 5.05 -1.33
N VAL A 55 0.74 5.29 -2.16
CA VAL A 55 1.29 4.28 -3.08
C VAL A 55 1.99 3.17 -2.30
N HIS A 56 2.70 3.51 -1.22
CA HIS A 56 3.21 2.50 -0.28
C HIS A 56 2.06 1.72 0.37
N MET A 57 0.98 2.40 0.76
CA MET A 57 -0.16 1.77 1.43
C MET A 57 -0.93 0.78 0.53
N GLN A 58 -0.86 0.89 -0.80
CA GLN A 58 -1.50 -0.06 -1.73
C GLN A 58 -0.96 -1.50 -1.63
N GLN A 59 0.11 -1.74 -0.89
CA GLN A 59 0.66 -3.07 -0.66
C GLN A 59 -0.13 -3.87 0.40
N PHE A 60 -0.82 -3.20 1.31
CA PHE A 60 -1.49 -3.83 2.46
C PHE A 60 -2.90 -4.39 2.19
N PRO A 61 -3.77 -3.76 1.38
CA PRO A 61 -5.16 -4.19 1.23
C PRO A 61 -5.35 -5.68 0.93
N PRO A 62 -4.55 -6.33 0.06
CA PRO A 62 -4.72 -7.77 -0.18
C PRO A 62 -4.46 -8.63 1.07
N VAL A 63 -3.49 -8.25 1.90
CA VAL A 63 -3.19 -8.95 3.16
C VAL A 63 -4.31 -8.72 4.18
N LEU A 64 -4.83 -7.48 4.25
CA LEU A 64 -5.88 -7.11 5.20
C LEU A 64 -7.23 -7.76 4.84
N VAL A 65 -7.57 -7.81 3.55
CA VAL A 65 -8.76 -8.53 3.06
C VAL A 65 -8.62 -10.03 3.32
N ARG A 66 -7.42 -10.60 3.12
CA ARG A 66 -7.18 -12.01 3.44
C ARG A 66 -7.35 -12.29 4.94
N ALA A 67 -6.96 -11.37 5.80
CA ALA A 67 -7.02 -11.51 7.26
C ALA A 67 -8.43 -11.26 7.84
N PHE A 68 -9.14 -10.26 7.32
CA PHE A 68 -10.35 -9.70 7.95
C PHE A 68 -11.60 -9.77 7.08
N GLY A 69 -11.50 -10.22 5.84
CA GLY A 69 -12.59 -10.19 4.87
C GLY A 69 -12.76 -8.84 4.17
N PRO A 70 -13.57 -8.78 3.09
CA PRO A 70 -13.83 -7.55 2.35
C PRO A 70 -14.57 -6.47 3.17
N GLU A 71 -15.34 -6.86 4.21
CA GLU A 71 -16.08 -5.96 5.10
C GLU A 71 -15.16 -5.04 5.92
N TRP A 72 -13.86 -5.38 5.99
CA TRP A 72 -12.82 -4.54 6.57
C TRP A 72 -12.77 -3.14 5.92
N PHE A 73 -13.06 -3.01 4.63
CA PHE A 73 -13.10 -1.71 3.96
C PHE A 73 -14.19 -0.79 4.51
N GLU A 74 -15.28 -1.35 5.02
CA GLU A 74 -16.46 -0.61 5.48
C GLU A 74 -16.34 -0.26 6.97
N THR A 75 -15.72 -1.14 7.75
CA THR A 75 -15.77 -1.10 9.22
C THR A 75 -14.40 -0.93 9.88
N GLY A 76 -13.31 -1.06 9.12
CA GLY A 76 -11.96 -1.14 9.66
C GLY A 76 -11.69 -2.49 10.32
N THR A 77 -10.78 -2.52 11.29
CA THR A 77 -10.38 -3.79 11.94
C THR A 77 -11.46 -4.26 12.92
N HIS A 78 -12.13 -5.37 12.61
CA HIS A 78 -12.95 -6.09 13.57
C HIS A 78 -12.07 -7.13 14.30
N LEU A 79 -11.85 -6.95 15.60
CA LEU A 79 -11.22 -7.99 16.41
C LEU A 79 -12.29 -9.02 16.77
N HIS A 80 -12.45 -10.08 15.95
CA HIS A 80 -13.21 -11.25 16.39
C HIS A 80 -12.32 -12.03 17.37
N VAL A 81 -12.47 -11.74 18.65
CA VAL A 81 -11.92 -12.59 19.72
C VAL A 81 -12.72 -13.89 19.67
N PHE A 82 -12.13 -14.96 19.13
CA PHE A 82 -12.68 -16.29 19.33
C PHE A 82 -12.68 -16.60 20.85
N PRO A 83 -13.76 -17.13 21.41
CA PRO A 83 -13.79 -17.58 22.80
C PRO A 83 -12.79 -18.73 23.07
#